data_AF-A0A243RET5-F1
#
_entry.id   AF-A0A243RET5-F1
#
_cell.length_a   1.000
_cell.length_b   1.000
_cell.length_c   1.000
_cell.angle_alpha   90.00
_cell.angle_beta   90.00
_cell.angle_gamma   90.00
#
_symmetry.space_group_name_H-M   'P 1'
#
loop_
_entity.id
_entity.type
_entity.pdbx_description
1 polymer ?
#
loop_
_entity_poly.entity_id
_entity_poly.type
_entity_poly.pdbx_seq_one_letter_code
_entity_poly.pdbx_strand_id
1 'polypeptide(L)'
;MSDHTRPEPDLWATIDTLSEWLDTHRPVEGREGVLLRILKLSEEVGEVAEAVIGATGQNPRKGVTHTWDDVQAELCDVVITALMALRSLTPEAREVFAGHLDRVTRRSTALPAQAEVPRPSL
;
A
#
# COMPACT_ATOMS: atom_id res chain seq x y z
N MET A 1 -24.32 -22.19 18.28
CA MET A 1 -23.94 -20.90 17.68
C MET A 1 -22.83 -21.20 16.70
N SER A 2 -23.18 -21.38 15.42
CA SER A 2 -22.20 -21.68 14.38
C SER A 2 -21.37 -20.42 14.15
N ASP A 3 -20.10 -20.52 14.47
CA ASP A 3 -19.09 -19.49 14.21
C ASP A 3 -19.07 -19.20 12.70
N HIS A 4 -19.61 -18.06 12.30
CA HIS A 4 -19.53 -17.58 10.92
C HIS A 4 -18.23 -16.80 10.81
N THR A 5 -17.10 -17.50 10.74
CA THR A 5 -15.86 -16.88 10.27
C THR A 5 -16.13 -16.40 8.84
N ARG A 6 -16.33 -15.09 8.69
CA ARG A 6 -16.47 -14.48 7.36
C ARG A 6 -15.20 -14.84 6.58
N PRO A 7 -15.31 -15.39 5.36
CA PRO A 7 -14.13 -15.68 4.56
C PRO A 7 -13.32 -14.39 4.42
N GLU A 8 -11.99 -14.49 4.60
CA GLU A 8 -11.10 -13.36 4.40
C GLU A 8 -11.38 -12.74 3.02
N PRO A 9 -11.49 -11.41 2.94
CA PRO A 9 -11.76 -10.76 1.67
C PRO A 9 -10.62 -11.07 0.70
N ASP A 10 -10.97 -11.60 -0.48
CA ASP A 10 -10.00 -11.74 -1.56
C ASP A 10 -9.50 -10.34 -1.95
N LEU A 11 -8.19 -10.12 -1.83
CA LEU A 11 -7.56 -8.83 -2.08
C LEU A 11 -7.94 -8.31 -3.46
N TRP A 12 -7.86 -9.15 -4.49
CA TRP A 12 -8.10 -8.71 -5.86
C TRP A 12 -9.58 -8.46 -6.12
N ALA A 13 -10.49 -9.30 -5.62
CA ALA A 13 -11.93 -9.01 -5.67
C ALA A 13 -12.29 -7.69 -4.96
N THR A 14 -11.59 -7.36 -3.86
CA THR A 14 -11.77 -6.11 -3.14
C THR A 14 -11.26 -4.92 -3.93
N ILE A 15 -10.06 -5.02 -4.51
CA ILE A 15 -9.49 -3.98 -5.38
C ILE A 15 -10.36 -3.75 -6.62
N ASP A 16 -10.90 -4.81 -7.23
CA ASP A 16 -11.84 -4.69 -8.35
C ASP A 16 -13.10 -3.94 -7.93
N THR A 17 -13.70 -4.31 -6.80
CA THR A 17 -14.88 -3.62 -6.26
C THR A 17 -14.62 -2.14 -5.98
N LEU A 18 -13.47 -1.80 -5.38
CA LEU A 18 -13.07 -0.42 -5.11
C LEU A 18 -12.80 0.36 -6.40
N SER A 19 -12.19 -0.29 -7.40
CA SER A 19 -11.94 0.31 -8.71
C SER A 19 -13.24 0.63 -9.43
N GLU A 20 -14.21 -0.30 -9.44
CA GLU A 20 -15.53 -0.09 -10.04
C GLU A 20 -16.30 1.04 -9.34
N TRP A 21 -16.26 1.06 -8.01
CA TRP A 21 -16.87 2.13 -7.23
C TRP A 21 -16.23 3.50 -7.57
N LEU A 22 -14.91 3.58 -7.59
CA LEU A 22 -14.19 4.82 -7.93
C LEU A 22 -14.50 5.28 -9.35
N ASP A 23 -14.58 4.35 -10.30
CA ASP A 23 -14.89 4.63 -11.69
C ASP A 23 -16.31 5.18 -11.89
N THR A 24 -17.25 4.78 -11.04
CA THR A 24 -18.63 5.29 -11.03
C THR A 24 -18.74 6.69 -10.43
N HIS A 25 -17.79 7.11 -9.58
CA HIS A 25 -17.86 8.36 -8.81
C HIS A 25 -16.78 9.39 -9.19
N ARG A 26 -15.96 9.11 -10.21
CA ARG A 26 -14.87 10.02 -10.60
C ARG A 26 -15.38 11.18 -11.48
N PRO A 27 -14.90 12.41 -11.24
CA PRO A 27 -15.20 13.54 -12.12
C PRO A 27 -14.33 13.58 -13.40
N VAL A 28 -13.20 12.86 -13.42
CA VAL A 28 -12.21 12.87 -14.50
C VAL A 28 -11.92 11.44 -14.96
N GLU A 29 -11.98 11.22 -16.28
CA GLU A 29 -11.84 9.90 -16.91
C GLU A 29 -10.57 9.77 -17.77
N GLY A 30 -10.36 8.57 -18.33
CA GLY A 30 -9.30 8.31 -19.28
C GLY A 30 -7.89 8.54 -18.71
N ARG A 31 -6.97 9.02 -19.56
CA ARG A 31 -5.55 9.18 -19.21
C ARG A 31 -5.34 10.13 -18.04
N GLU A 32 -6.10 11.22 -17.96
CA GLU A 32 -5.97 12.19 -16.86
C GLU A 32 -6.38 11.57 -15.52
N GLY A 33 -7.48 10.80 -15.49
CA GLY A 33 -7.89 10.07 -14.29
C GLY A 33 -6.84 9.05 -13.81
N VAL A 34 -6.11 8.42 -14.73
CA VAL A 34 -4.99 7.53 -14.38
C VAL A 34 -3.82 8.33 -13.78
N LEU A 35 -3.45 9.47 -14.38
CA LEU A 35 -2.38 10.32 -13.86
C LEU A 35 -2.70 10.85 -12.47
N LEU A 36 -3.95 11.26 -12.20
CA LEU A 36 -4.38 11.72 -10.89
C LEU A 36 -4.28 10.61 -9.83
N ARG A 37 -4.62 9.35 -10.18
CA ARG A 37 -4.43 8.20 -9.27
C ARG A 37 -2.96 7.94 -8.97
N ILE A 38 -2.08 8.09 -9.96
CA ILE A 38 -0.63 7.98 -9.73
C ILE A 38 -0.15 9.12 -8.82
N LEU A 39 -0.66 10.34 -8.98
CA LEU A 39 -0.30 11.47 -8.13
C LEU A 39 -0.77 11.30 -6.69
N LYS A 40 -1.92 10.64 -6.45
CA LYS A 40 -2.43 10.32 -5.11
C LYS A 40 -1.41 9.57 -4.26
N LEU A 41 -0.55 8.74 -4.85
CA LEU A 41 0.55 8.06 -4.14
C LEU A 41 1.46 9.03 -3.37
N SER A 42 1.66 10.26 -3.87
CA SER A 42 2.50 11.24 -3.19
C SER A 42 1.83 11.80 -1.94
N GLU A 43 0.49 11.84 -1.91
CA GLU A 43 -0.30 12.25 -0.76
C GLU A 43 -0.20 11.19 0.35
N GLU A 44 -0.48 9.92 0.01
CA GLU A 44 -0.42 8.77 0.93
C GLU A 44 0.98 8.61 1.55
N VAL A 45 2.05 8.77 0.74
CA VAL A 45 3.43 8.75 1.25
C VAL A 45 3.71 9.92 2.20
N GLY A 46 3.06 11.08 1.96
CA GLY A 46 3.12 12.22 2.86
C GLY A 46 2.43 11.94 4.20
N GLU A 47 1.30 11.24 4.17
CA GLU A 47 0.55 10.82 5.37
C GLU A 47 1.34 9.80 6.19
N VAL A 48 2.00 8.82 5.55
CA VAL A 48 2.98 7.94 6.21
C VAL A 48 4.07 8.75 6.91
N ALA A 49 4.62 9.77 6.24
CA ALA A 49 5.65 10.61 6.84
C ALA A 49 5.12 11.41 8.04
N GLU A 50 3.91 11.94 7.96
CA GLU A 50 3.24 12.62 9.08
C GLU A 50 2.99 11.67 10.26
N ALA A 51 2.50 10.46 10.00
CA ALA A 51 2.30 9.44 11.01
C ALA A 51 3.61 9.05 11.70
N VAL A 52 4.69 8.84 10.95
CA VAL A 52 6.02 8.55 11.51
C VAL A 52 6.54 9.69 12.37
N ILE A 53 6.46 10.94 11.90
CA ILE A 53 6.87 12.13 12.66
C ILE A 53 6.07 12.24 13.96
N GLY A 54 4.76 11.95 13.89
CA GLY A 54 3.87 11.94 15.04
C GLY A 54 4.16 10.82 16.02
N ALA A 55 4.46 9.60 15.55
CA ALA A 55 4.75 8.44 16.38
C ALA A 55 6.10 8.53 17.09
N THR A 56 7.07 9.17 16.42
CA THR A 56 8.43 9.38 16.95
C THR A 56 8.57 10.69 17.75
N GLY A 57 7.51 11.50 17.83
CA GLY A 57 7.49 12.74 18.59
C GLY A 57 8.44 13.83 18.08
N GLN A 58 8.85 13.78 16.81
CA GLN A 58 9.91 14.65 16.26
C GLN A 58 9.46 16.10 16.10
N ASN A 59 8.16 16.39 16.24
CA ASN A 59 7.65 17.75 16.30
C ASN A 59 7.64 18.25 17.75
N PRO A 60 8.62 19.07 18.19
CA PRO A 60 8.72 19.51 19.58
C PRO A 60 7.53 20.37 20.04
N ARG A 61 6.72 20.91 19.11
CA ARG A 61 5.50 21.66 19.43
C ARG A 61 4.29 20.78 19.73
N LYS A 62 4.30 19.53 19.27
CA LYS A 62 3.15 18.61 19.39
C LYS A 62 3.44 17.36 20.22
N GLY A 63 4.71 16.99 20.40
CA GLY A 63 5.07 15.72 21.06
C GLY A 63 4.63 14.52 20.22
N VAL A 64 4.29 13.42 20.90
CA VAL A 64 3.77 12.20 20.25
C VAL A 64 2.29 12.41 19.93
N THR A 65 1.93 12.33 18.65
CA THR A 65 0.54 12.52 18.17
C THR A 65 -0.05 11.31 17.47
N HIS A 66 0.79 10.35 17.08
CA HIS A 66 0.39 9.13 16.40
C HIS A 66 1.00 7.92 17.12
N THR A 67 0.51 6.76 16.77
CA THR A 67 1.00 5.45 17.18
C THR A 67 1.68 4.77 16.00
N TRP A 68 2.39 3.67 16.26
CA TRP A 68 2.89 2.81 15.18
C TRP A 68 1.78 2.05 14.46
N ASP A 69 0.57 1.96 15.03
CA ASP A 69 -0.61 1.41 14.35
C ASP A 69 -1.13 2.39 13.30
N ASP A 70 -1.07 3.70 13.57
CA ASP A 70 -1.39 4.72 12.57
C ASP A 70 -0.41 4.62 11.38
N VAL A 71 0.90 4.45 11.64
CA VAL A 71 1.88 4.24 10.57
C VAL A 71 1.57 2.99 9.73
N GLN A 72 1.11 1.90 10.37
CA GLN A 72 0.70 0.69 9.65
C GLN A 72 -0.54 0.93 8.78
N ALA A 73 -1.50 1.73 9.26
CA ALA A 73 -2.69 2.10 8.50
C ALA A 73 -2.30 2.91 7.25
N GLU A 74 -1.49 3.96 7.41
CA GLU A 74 -1.04 4.78 6.27
C GLU A 74 -0.22 3.97 5.24
N LEU A 75 0.58 3.00 5.71
CA LEU A 75 1.27 2.07 4.80
C LEU A 75 0.30 1.18 4.02
N CYS A 76 -0.81 0.74 4.63
CA CYS A 76 -1.86 0.02 3.93
C CYS A 76 -2.52 0.90 2.87
N ASP A 77 -2.75 2.18 3.16
CA ASP A 77 -3.37 3.12 2.21
C ASP A 77 -2.46 3.40 1.01
N VAL A 78 -1.14 3.48 1.21
CA VAL A 78 -0.17 3.49 0.10
C VAL A 78 -0.28 2.23 -0.76
N VAL A 79 -0.35 1.04 -0.15
CA VAL A 79 -0.44 -0.24 -0.88
C VAL A 79 -1.74 -0.31 -1.68
N ILE A 80 -2.87 0.04 -1.06
CA ILE A 80 -4.19 0.03 -1.71
C ILE A 80 -4.20 1.02 -2.88
N THR A 81 -3.72 2.25 -2.67
CA THR A 81 -3.63 3.28 -3.72
C THR A 81 -2.75 2.83 -4.88
N ALA A 82 -1.62 2.15 -4.60
CA ALA A 82 -0.76 1.60 -5.64
C ALA A 82 -1.43 0.50 -6.45
N LEU A 83 -2.16 -0.41 -5.79
CA LEU A 83 -2.91 -1.47 -6.46
C LEU A 83 -4.06 -0.90 -7.32
N MET A 84 -4.78 0.11 -6.82
CA MET A 84 -5.81 0.82 -7.58
C MET A 84 -5.24 1.55 -8.81
N ALA A 85 -4.10 2.21 -8.66
CA ALA A 85 -3.40 2.85 -9.78
C ALA A 85 -2.95 1.82 -10.83
N LEU A 86 -2.41 0.67 -10.41
CA LEU A 86 -2.04 -0.42 -11.31
C LEU A 86 -3.28 -0.98 -12.04
N ARG A 87 -4.39 -1.19 -11.32
CA ARG A 87 -5.66 -1.65 -11.89
C ARG A 87 -6.25 -0.70 -12.92
N SER A 88 -6.01 0.60 -12.75
CA SER A 88 -6.41 1.64 -13.70
C SER A 88 -5.52 1.67 -14.95
N LEU A 89 -4.28 1.19 -14.87
CA LEU A 89 -3.36 1.09 -16.01
C LEU A 89 -3.60 -0.17 -16.86
N THR A 90 -4.04 -1.27 -16.24
CA THR A 90 -4.19 -2.56 -16.91
C THR A 90 -5.26 -3.43 -16.24
N PRO A 91 -6.11 -4.11 -17.03
CA PRO A 91 -7.01 -5.13 -16.50
C PRO A 91 -6.30 -6.34 -15.88
N GLU A 92 -5.08 -6.63 -16.32
CA GLU A 92 -4.25 -7.75 -15.87
C GLU A 92 -3.39 -7.38 -14.65
N ALA A 93 -3.83 -6.43 -13.82
CA ALA A 93 -3.07 -5.93 -12.67
C ALA A 93 -2.64 -7.04 -11.71
N ARG A 94 -3.50 -8.06 -11.52
CA ARG A 94 -3.22 -9.23 -10.70
C ARG A 94 -2.01 -10.00 -11.21
N GLU A 95 -2.00 -10.32 -12.49
CA GLU A 95 -0.94 -11.08 -13.15
C GLU A 95 0.36 -10.26 -13.22
N VAL A 96 0.25 -8.96 -13.50
CA VAL A 96 1.39 -8.04 -13.54
C VAL A 96 2.06 -7.95 -12.16
N PHE A 97 1.27 -7.78 -11.10
CA PHE A 97 1.78 -7.72 -9.73
C PHE A 97 2.40 -9.05 -9.31
N ALA A 98 1.69 -10.16 -9.47
CA ALA A 98 2.19 -11.50 -9.11
C ALA A 98 3.49 -11.83 -9.86
N GLY A 99 3.53 -11.60 -11.17
CA GLY A 99 4.73 -11.83 -11.96
C GLY A 99 5.90 -10.92 -11.56
N HIS A 100 5.63 -9.67 -11.14
CA HIS A 100 6.67 -8.79 -10.60
C HIS A 100 7.19 -9.28 -9.25
N LEU A 101 6.29 -9.66 -8.35
CA LEU A 101 6.63 -10.19 -7.03
C LEU A 101 7.51 -11.45 -7.15
N ASP A 102 7.15 -12.39 -8.02
CA ASP A 102 7.97 -13.59 -8.29
C ASP A 102 9.38 -13.25 -8.77
N ARG A 103 9.52 -12.25 -9.65
CA ARG A 103 10.84 -11.79 -10.12
C ARG A 103 11.66 -11.20 -8.97
N VAL A 104 11.04 -10.39 -8.10
CA VAL A 104 11.70 -9.82 -6.93
C VAL A 104 12.13 -10.92 -5.97
N THR A 105 11.24 -11.87 -5.65
CA THR A 105 11.52 -13.01 -4.78
C THR A 105 12.70 -13.82 -5.30
N ARG A 106 12.67 -14.26 -6.56
CA ARG A 106 13.79 -15.03 -7.14
C ARG A 106 15.12 -14.29 -7.07
N ARG A 107 15.13 -12.97 -7.30
CA ARG A 107 16.35 -12.16 -7.23
C ARG A 107 16.86 -12.04 -5.79
N SER A 108 15.97 -11.85 -4.82
CA SER A 108 16.34 -11.65 -3.41
C SER A 108 16.78 -12.93 -2.73
N THR A 109 16.19 -14.09 -3.08
CA THR A 109 16.53 -15.38 -2.48
C THR A 109 17.66 -16.13 -3.20
N ALA A 110 18.08 -15.66 -4.39
CA ALA A 110 19.21 -16.24 -5.13
C ALA A 110 20.59 -15.71 -4.68
N LEU A 111 20.63 -14.70 -3.81
CA LEU A 111 21.88 -14.26 -3.17
C LEU A 111 22.27 -15.26 -2.07
N PRO A 112 23.53 -15.75 -2.02
CA PRO A 112 23.98 -16.56 -0.88
C PRO A 112 23.84 -15.71 0.39
N ALA A 113 23.36 -16.34 1.47
CA ALA A 113 23.19 -15.70 2.78
C ALA A 113 24.47 -14.93 3.13
N GLN A 114 24.42 -13.60 3.06
CA GLN A 114 25.53 -12.78 3.53
C GLN A 114 25.63 -13.01 5.04
N ALA A 115 26.84 -13.31 5.50
CA ALA A 115 27.16 -13.59 6.89
C ALA A 115 26.50 -12.56 7.82
N GLU A 116 25.88 -13.07 8.87
CA GLU A 116 25.09 -12.36 9.88
C GLU A 116 25.83 -11.11 10.39
N VAL A 117 25.41 -9.94 9.93
CA VAL A 117 25.84 -8.66 10.50
C VAL A 117 24.94 -8.39 11.71
N PRO A 118 25.47 -8.29 12.95
CA PRO A 118 24.67 -8.04 14.13
C PRO A 118 23.89 -6.74 13.97
N ARG A 119 22.56 -6.79 14.09
CA ARG A 119 21.71 -5.59 14.03
C ARG A 119 21.83 -4.81 15.35
N PRO A 120 22.04 -3.49 15.31
CA PRO A 120 21.95 -2.65 16.51
C PRO A 120 20.50 -2.63 17.02
N SER A 121 20.34 -2.71 18.34
CA SER A 121 19.05 -2.63 19.03
C SER A 121 18.43 -1.25 18.86
N LEU A 122 17.14 -1.21 18.49
CA LEU A 122 16.29 -0.01 18.54
C LEU A 122 15.94 0.33 19.99
#